data_AF-A0A920QB29-F1
#
_entry.id   AF-A0A920QB29-F1
#
_cell.length_a   1.000
_cell.length_b   1.000
_cell.length_c   1.000
_cell.angle_alpha   90.00
_cell.angle_beta   90.00
_cell.angle_gamma   90.00
#
_symmetry.space_group_name_H-M   'P 1'
#
loop_
_entity.id
_entity.type
_entity.pdbx_description
1 polymer ?
#
loop_
_entity_poly.entity_id
_entity_poly.type
_entity_poly.pdbx_seq_one_letter_code
_entity_poly.pdbx_strand_id
1 'polypeptide(L)'
;MIQSLQYGADLVLAEKNYDQAFALSLQYSKMFGGMNRNTAYNPMTIEGKKTVSIEIFNQLGRVPDHVFVSVGDGVILSGLYKGFRDLLQLKQIPRMPEIMQFRHPEVLPFSGQCLLENFRNSLQKLSQIQFP
;
A
#
# COMPACT_ATOMS: atom_id res chain seq x y z
N MET A 1 -9.26 0.62 -17.34
CA MET A 1 -10.02 1.82 -17.79
C MET A 1 -11.51 1.57 -17.87
N ILE A 2 -11.97 0.43 -18.43
CA ILE A 2 -13.41 0.12 -18.57
C ILE A 2 -14.18 0.24 -17.24
N GLN A 3 -13.69 -0.39 -16.16
CA GLN A 3 -14.35 -0.30 -14.85
C GLN A 3 -14.47 1.15 -14.35
N SER A 4 -13.41 1.97 -14.48
CA SER A 4 -13.44 3.39 -14.06
C SER A 4 -14.49 4.20 -14.82
N LEU A 5 -14.59 4.00 -16.14
CA LEU A 5 -15.60 4.67 -16.97
C LEU A 5 -17.02 4.22 -16.61
N GLN A 6 -17.23 2.94 -16.29
CA GLN A 6 -18.54 2.43 -15.84
C GLN A 6 -19.02 3.06 -14.54
N TYR A 7 -18.10 3.41 -13.63
CA TYR A 7 -18.43 4.14 -12.40
C TYR A 7 -18.50 5.67 -12.60
N GLY A 8 -18.46 6.16 -13.85
CA GLY A 8 -18.63 7.58 -14.17
C GLY A 8 -17.38 8.43 -13.97
N ALA A 9 -16.18 7.84 -13.99
CA ALA A 9 -14.95 8.61 -13.91
C ALA A 9 -14.69 9.41 -15.20
N ASP A 10 -14.35 10.69 -15.07
CA ASP A 10 -13.85 11.49 -16.18
C ASP A 10 -12.43 11.05 -16.55
N LEU A 11 -12.26 10.65 -17.82
CA LEU A 11 -10.98 10.17 -18.33
C LEU A 11 -10.24 11.27 -19.09
N VAL A 12 -9.13 11.72 -18.53
CA VAL A 12 -8.15 12.57 -19.22
C VAL A 12 -6.99 11.71 -19.71
N LEU A 13 -6.75 11.71 -21.02
CA LEU A 13 -5.63 10.98 -21.62
C LEU A 13 -4.34 11.80 -21.49
N ALA A 14 -3.27 11.18 -21.00
CA ALA A 14 -1.94 11.76 -21.07
C ALA A 14 -1.36 11.52 -22.47
N GLU A 15 -0.72 12.54 -23.04
CA GLU A 15 -0.23 12.49 -24.42
C GLU A 15 0.98 11.57 -24.63
N LYS A 16 1.75 11.29 -23.56
CA LYS A 16 3.01 10.54 -23.65
C LYS A 16 2.99 9.24 -22.86
N ASN A 17 3.44 9.28 -21.61
CA ASN A 17 3.80 8.10 -20.83
C ASN A 17 3.27 8.17 -19.39
N TYR A 18 3.53 7.11 -18.64
CA TYR A 18 3.09 6.97 -17.25
C TYR A 18 3.58 8.11 -16.35
N ASP A 19 4.85 8.53 -16.48
CA ASP A 19 5.42 9.57 -15.62
C ASP A 19 4.72 10.91 -15.82
N GLN A 20 4.36 11.23 -17.07
CA GLN A 20 3.55 12.42 -17.36
C GLN A 20 2.17 12.32 -16.73
N ALA A 21 1.50 11.17 -16.84
CA ALA A 21 0.19 10.95 -16.22
C ALA A 21 0.27 11.09 -14.69
N PHE A 22 1.33 10.56 -14.07
CA PHE A 22 1.59 10.70 -12.64
C PHE A 22 1.81 12.16 -12.24
N ALA A 23 2.66 12.90 -12.98
CA ALA A 23 2.92 14.32 -12.73
C ALA A 23 1.65 15.18 -12.88
N LEU A 24 0.86 14.95 -13.94
CA LEU A 24 -0.42 15.63 -14.16
C LEU A 24 -1.40 15.36 -13.02
N SER A 25 -1.50 14.12 -12.53
CA SER A 25 -2.37 13.79 -11.41
C SER A 25 -1.98 14.53 -10.13
N LEU A 26 -0.68 14.71 -9.87
CA LEU A 26 -0.19 15.46 -8.72
C LEU A 26 -0.47 16.97 -8.85
N GLN A 27 -0.25 17.54 -10.03
CA GLN A 27 -0.56 18.94 -10.30
C GLN A 27 -2.06 19.22 -10.15
N TYR A 28 -2.90 18.36 -10.71
CA TYR A 28 -4.35 18.48 -10.61
C TYR A 28 -4.82 18.50 -9.15
N SER A 29 -4.37 17.53 -8.33
CA SER A 29 -4.73 17.50 -6.91
C SER A 29 -4.25 18.73 -6.13
N LYS A 30 -3.11 19.33 -6.52
CA LYS A 30 -2.63 20.57 -5.90
C LYS A 30 -3.47 21.79 -6.29
N MET A 31 -3.91 21.86 -7.54
CA MET A 31 -4.65 23.02 -8.06
C MET A 31 -6.12 23.04 -7.66
N PHE A 32 -6.78 21.88 -7.73
CA PHE A 32 -8.23 21.79 -7.54
C PHE A 32 -8.62 21.20 -6.18
N GLY A 33 -7.64 20.76 -5.38
CA GLY A 33 -7.88 20.03 -4.16
C GLY A 33 -8.31 18.58 -4.41
N GLY A 34 -8.78 17.92 -3.35
CA GLY A 34 -9.17 16.52 -3.39
C GLY A 34 -8.04 15.52 -3.11
N MET A 35 -8.41 14.25 -2.89
CA MET A 35 -7.46 13.20 -2.55
C MET A 35 -6.81 12.61 -3.81
N ASN A 36 -5.48 12.63 -3.84
CA ASN A 36 -4.73 11.87 -4.83
C ASN A 36 -4.65 10.39 -4.41
N ARG A 37 -5.01 9.47 -5.30
CA ARG A 37 -5.04 8.01 -5.02
C ARG A 37 -3.74 7.30 -5.41
N ASN A 38 -2.71 7.99 -5.88
CA ASN A 38 -1.50 7.33 -6.35
C ASN A 38 -0.89 6.44 -5.26
N THR A 39 -0.55 5.22 -5.68
CA THR A 39 0.03 4.23 -4.78
C THR A 39 1.41 4.70 -4.31
N ALA A 40 1.78 4.40 -3.06
CA ALA A 40 2.99 4.91 -2.38
C ALA A 40 3.07 6.44 -2.18
N TYR A 41 2.10 7.20 -2.70
CA TYR A 41 1.92 8.63 -2.40
C TYR A 41 0.96 8.83 -1.24
N ASN A 42 -0.27 8.31 -1.34
CA ASN A 42 -1.30 8.54 -0.33
C ASN A 42 -1.21 7.50 0.81
N PRO A 43 -0.92 7.92 2.06
CA PRO A 43 -0.77 7.00 3.17
C PRO A 43 -2.05 6.23 3.53
N MET A 44 -3.23 6.78 3.23
CA MET A 44 -4.51 6.10 3.47
C MET A 44 -4.61 4.78 2.70
N THR A 45 -3.85 4.62 1.62
CA THR A 45 -3.81 3.36 0.87
C THR A 45 -3.15 2.22 1.65
N ILE A 46 -2.30 2.53 2.63
CA ILE A 46 -1.71 1.56 3.55
C ILE A 46 -2.66 1.31 4.73
N GLU A 47 -3.22 2.38 5.32
CA GLU A 47 -4.20 2.25 6.41
C GLU A 47 -5.40 1.40 5.99
N GLY A 48 -5.94 1.62 4.79
CA GLY A 48 -7.05 0.80 4.28
C GLY A 48 -6.66 -0.65 4.05
N LYS A 49 -5.40 -0.95 3.69
CA LYS A 49 -4.94 -2.32 3.47
C LYS A 49 -4.55 -3.04 4.74
N LYS A 50 -4.22 -2.33 5.82
CA LYS A 50 -3.83 -2.95 7.10
C LYS A 50 -4.97 -3.76 7.72
N THR A 51 -6.22 -3.44 7.37
CA THR A 51 -7.40 -4.13 7.89
C THR A 51 -7.36 -5.62 7.58
N VAL A 52 -6.71 -6.02 6.48
CA VAL A 52 -6.54 -7.43 6.12
C VAL A 52 -5.87 -8.24 7.24
N SER A 53 -4.90 -7.67 7.95
CA SER A 53 -4.23 -8.38 9.05
C SER A 53 -5.14 -8.54 10.26
N ILE A 54 -6.00 -7.55 10.50
CA ILE A 54 -6.99 -7.55 11.58
C ILE A 54 -8.08 -8.58 11.25
N GLU A 55 -8.53 -8.62 10.00
CA GLU A 55 -9.49 -9.60 9.50
C GLU A 55 -8.93 -11.02 9.60
N ILE A 56 -7.68 -11.25 9.16
CA ILE A 56 -6.99 -12.55 9.29
C ILE A 56 -6.96 -12.99 10.75
N PHE A 57 -6.55 -12.10 11.67
CA PHE A 57 -6.50 -12.41 13.10
C PHE A 57 -7.89 -12.74 13.66
N ASN A 58 -8.90 -11.93 13.34
CA ASN A 58 -10.26 -12.13 13.81
C ASN A 58 -10.89 -13.43 13.28
N GLN A 59 -10.65 -13.77 12.01
CA GLN A 59 -11.19 -14.98 11.38
C GLN A 59 -10.50 -16.25 11.87
N LEU A 60 -9.19 -16.20 12.15
CA LEU A 60 -8.44 -17.35 12.65
C LEU A 60 -8.53 -17.51 14.18
N GLY A 61 -8.89 -16.45 14.91
CA GLY A 61 -8.84 -16.40 16.38
C GLY A 61 -7.43 -16.52 16.97
N ARG A 62 -6.39 -16.49 16.14
CA ARG A 62 -4.98 -16.61 16.50
C ARG A 62 -4.10 -15.93 15.46
N VAL A 63 -2.86 -15.61 15.84
CA VAL A 63 -1.85 -15.16 14.89
C VAL A 63 -1.38 -16.35 14.04
N PRO A 64 -1.28 -16.21 12.70
CA PRO A 64 -0.68 -17.24 11.85
C PRO A 64 0.84 -17.34 12.09
N ASP A 65 1.44 -18.47 11.72
CA ASP A 65 2.90 -18.63 11.73
C ASP A 65 3.53 -17.94 10.52
N HIS A 66 2.94 -18.16 9.35
CA HIS A 66 3.40 -17.61 8.08
C HIS A 66 2.25 -16.95 7.32
N VAL A 67 2.55 -15.86 6.62
CA VAL A 67 1.62 -15.17 5.71
C VAL A 67 2.29 -14.97 4.37
N PHE A 68 1.69 -15.50 3.32
CA PHE A 68 2.20 -15.39 1.96
C PHE A 68 1.45 -14.30 1.20
N VAL A 69 2.17 -13.39 0.56
CA VAL A 69 1.57 -12.27 -0.17
C VAL A 69 2.30 -12.01 -1.48
N SER A 70 1.54 -11.80 -2.56
CA SER A 70 2.11 -11.36 -3.83
C SER A 70 2.45 -9.87 -3.76
N VAL A 71 3.60 -9.47 -4.33
CA VAL A 71 4.08 -8.09 -4.22
C VAL A 71 4.31 -7.46 -5.59
N GLY A 72 3.58 -6.38 -5.87
CA GLY A 72 3.74 -5.50 -7.03
C GLY A 72 4.45 -4.20 -6.68
N ASP A 73 3.78 -3.29 -5.97
CA ASP A 73 4.35 -1.99 -5.54
C ASP A 73 4.83 -1.96 -4.08
N GLY A 74 4.54 -3.01 -3.30
CA GLY A 74 4.91 -3.11 -1.88
C GLY A 74 3.90 -2.52 -0.90
N VAL A 75 2.79 -1.94 -1.37
CA VAL A 75 1.83 -1.27 -0.47
C VAL A 75 0.94 -2.26 0.27
N ILE A 76 0.58 -3.39 -0.36
CA ILE A 76 -0.12 -4.50 0.32
C ILE A 76 0.76 -5.06 1.44
N LEU A 77 2.03 -5.36 1.14
CA LEU A 77 2.99 -5.85 2.13
C LEU A 77 3.14 -4.87 3.30
N SER A 78 3.25 -3.57 3.00
CA SER A 78 3.33 -2.52 4.02
C SER A 78 2.10 -2.46 4.91
N GLY A 79 0.90 -2.55 4.33
CA GLY A 79 -0.36 -2.61 5.07
C GLY A 79 -0.42 -3.84 5.97
N LEU A 80 -0.07 -5.00 5.42
CA LEU A 80 -0.12 -6.27 6.14
C LEU A 80 0.82 -6.26 7.36
N TYR A 81 2.07 -5.83 7.16
CA TYR A 81 3.03 -5.68 8.25
C TYR A 81 2.55 -4.67 9.29
N LYS A 82 2.04 -3.51 8.87
CA LYS A 82 1.51 -2.50 9.79
C LYS A 82 0.34 -3.04 10.62
N GLY A 83 -0.60 -3.75 10.00
CA GLY A 83 -1.75 -4.30 10.72
C GLY A 83 -1.34 -5.29 11.83
N PHE A 84 -0.39 -6.19 11.55
CA PHE A 84 0.14 -7.09 12.57
C PHE A 84 0.99 -6.36 13.62
N ARG A 85 1.73 -5.32 13.22
CA ARG A 85 2.44 -4.44 14.17
C ARG A 85 1.47 -3.75 15.12
N ASP A 86 0.37 -3.19 14.62
CA ASP A 86 -0.65 -2.53 15.43
C ASP A 86 -1.23 -3.53 16.45
N LEU A 87 -1.55 -4.77 16.03
CA LEU A 87 -2.00 -5.85 16.92
C LEU A 87 -0.96 -6.23 17.98
N LEU A 88 0.32 -6.30 17.60
CA LEU A 88 1.43 -6.60 18.52
C LEU A 88 1.61 -5.50 19.56
N GLN A 89 1.54 -4.23 19.14
CA GLN A 89 1.63 -3.07 20.04
C GLN A 89 0.47 -3.03 21.03
N LEU A 90 -0.73 -3.43 20.59
CA LEU A 90 -1.90 -3.59 21.45
C LEU A 90 -1.89 -4.86 22.30
N LYS A 91 -0.82 -5.68 22.23
CA LYS A 91 -0.66 -6.95 22.95
C LYS A 91 -1.78 -7.97 22.65
N GLN A 92 -2.42 -7.85 21.50
CA GLN A 92 -3.45 -8.79 21.03
C GLN A 92 -2.82 -10.08 20.45
N ILE A 93 -1.58 -9.98 19.98
CA ILE A 93 -0.79 -11.13 19.52
C ILE A 93 0.53 -11.20 20.30
N PRO A 94 1.05 -12.40 20.57
CA PRO A 94 2.29 -12.57 21.33
C PRO A 94 3.56 -12.37 20.47
N ARG A 95 3.44 -12.46 19.14
CA ARG A 95 4.57 -12.38 18.20
C ARG A 95 4.12 -11.89 16.83
N MET A 96 5.09 -11.42 16.04
CA MET A 96 4.91 -11.11 14.63
C MET A 96 4.89 -12.41 13.80
N PRO A 97 3.95 -12.58 12.84
CA PRO A 97 4.02 -13.67 11.86
C PRO A 97 5.18 -13.44 10.88
N GLU A 98 5.70 -14.52 10.30
CA GLU A 98 6.66 -14.42 9.21
C GLU A 98 5.93 -14.10 7.89
N ILE A 99 6.21 -12.94 7.31
CA ILE A 99 5.53 -12.48 6.10
C ILE A 99 6.45 -12.73 4.90
N MET A 100 6.03 -13.63 4.02
CA MET A 100 6.79 -14.03 2.83
C MET A 100 6.18 -13.40 1.58
N GLN A 101 7.05 -12.77 0.78
CA GLN A 101 6.66 -12.14 -0.48
C GLN A 101 6.98 -13.00 -1.69
N PHE A 102 6.07 -13.04 -2.67
CA PHE A 102 6.30 -13.63 -3.99
C PHE A 102 6.16 -12.60 -5.11
N ARG A 103 7.07 -12.63 -6.08
CA ARG A 103 7.04 -11.82 -7.30
C ARG A 103 7.50 -12.65 -8.50
N HIS A 104 6.95 -12.37 -9.67
CA HIS A 104 7.37 -13.00 -10.93
C HIS A 104 8.84 -12.65 -11.26
N PRO A 105 9.67 -13.60 -11.73
CA PRO A 105 11.09 -13.37 -12.00
C PRO A 105 11.37 -12.32 -13.09
N GLU A 106 10.51 -12.17 -14.10
CA GLU A 106 10.82 -11.31 -15.26
C GLU A 106 10.59 -9.80 -15.04
N VAL A 107 9.97 -9.39 -13.95
CA VAL A 107 9.82 -7.96 -13.59
C VAL A 107 11.07 -7.39 -12.89
N LEU A 108 12.25 -7.97 -13.19
CA LEU A 108 13.58 -7.56 -12.70
C LEU A 108 14.19 -6.45 -13.57
N PRO A 109 13.95 -5.18 -13.22
CA PRO A 109 15.08 -4.24 -13.20
C PRO A 109 15.20 -3.48 -11.88
N PHE A 110 14.27 -3.65 -10.95
CA PHE A 110 14.27 -2.96 -9.66
C PHE A 110 14.89 -3.84 -8.58
N SER A 111 16.10 -3.48 -8.15
CA SER A 111 16.80 -4.13 -7.04
C SER A 111 15.93 -4.15 -5.78
N GLY A 112 16.11 -5.16 -4.92
CA GLY A 112 15.41 -5.27 -3.62
C GLY A 112 15.53 -4.04 -2.71
N GLN A 113 16.45 -3.12 -3.01
CA GLN A 113 16.58 -1.81 -2.38
C GLN A 113 15.35 -0.91 -2.58
N CYS A 114 14.75 -0.83 -3.77
CA CYS A 114 13.61 0.08 -4.00
C CYS A 114 12.34 -0.37 -3.27
N LEU A 115 12.13 -1.68 -3.09
CA LEU A 115 11.03 -2.21 -2.27
C LEU A 115 11.28 -1.95 -0.78
N LEU A 116 12.51 -2.14 -0.30
CA LEU A 116 12.88 -1.79 1.06
C LEU A 116 12.81 -0.29 1.30
N GLU A 117 13.15 0.55 0.31
CA GLU A 117 12.98 1.99 0.36
C GLU A 117 11.51 2.38 0.31
N ASN A 118 10.68 1.81 -0.55
CA ASN A 118 9.24 2.10 -0.57
C ASN A 118 8.56 1.62 0.71
N PHE A 119 8.95 0.47 1.25
CA PHE A 119 8.50 -0.02 2.55
C PHE A 119 8.98 0.88 3.69
N ARG A 120 10.27 1.28 3.71
CA ARG A 120 10.84 2.21 4.71
C ARG A 120 10.24 3.61 4.62
N ASN A 121 10.11 4.17 3.41
CA ASN A 121 9.50 5.47 3.13
C ASN A 121 8.01 5.43 3.49
N SER A 122 7.33 4.32 3.21
CA SER A 122 5.95 4.11 3.66
C SER A 122 5.88 4.11 5.17
N LEU A 123 6.73 3.34 5.86
CA LEU A 123 6.79 3.33 7.33
C LEU A 123 7.17 4.70 7.93
N GLN A 124 8.07 5.47 7.29
CA GLN A 124 8.41 6.83 7.71
C GLN A 124 7.25 7.80 7.52
N LYS A 125 6.59 7.79 6.35
CA LYS A 125 5.39 8.62 6.11
C LYS A 125 4.28 8.29 7.11
N LEU A 126 4.12 7.02 7.47
CA LEU A 126 3.16 6.58 8.49
C LEU A 126 3.50 7.11 9.89
N SER A 127 4.78 7.26 10.25
CA SER A 127 5.18 7.84 11.53
C SER A 127 4.90 9.34 11.66
N GLN A 128 4.64 10.02 10.53
CA GLN A 128 4.33 11.45 10.47
C GLN A 128 2.82 11.75 10.47
N ILE A 129 1.97 10.71 10.44
CA ILE A 129 0.51 10.87 10.50
C ILE A 129 0.12 11.01 11.97
N GLN A 130 0.07 12.24 12.45
CA GLN A 130 -0.72 12.56 13.65
C GLN A 130 -2.19 12.63 13.23
N PHE A 131 -2.98 11.69 13.74
CA PHE A 131 -4.42 11.87 13.78
C PHE A 131 -4.75 12.94 14.84
N PRO A 132 -5.71 13.84 14.58
CA PRO A 132 -6.16 14.81 15.57
C PRO A 132 -6.74 14.11 16.82
#